data_AF-A0A7C5Q5W5-F1
#
_entry.id   AF-A0A7C5Q5W5-F1
#
_cell.length_a   1.000
_cell.length_b   1.000
_cell.length_c   1.000
_cell.angle_alpha   90.00
_cell.angle_beta   90.00
_cell.angle_gamma   90.00
#
_symmetry.space_group_name_H-M   'P 1'
#
loop_
_entity.id
_entity.type
_entity.pdbx_description
1 polymer ?
#
loop_
_entity_poly.entity_id
_entity_poly.type
_entity_poly.pdbx_seq_one_letter_code
_entity_poly.pdbx_strand_id
1 'polypeptide(L)'
;MSKSPKKSWLYQAYDPYLQAGATALLVLVFMLAGSFMKWAGWMTLSPRYPWLIAASFLWLYAIFNSIFSLSANSINAYWGRAIPAFALLVVVNGGLAWGFSSLPIGQAGSYRWIFFVLSFSYLLLLSIMGFVKRVVEFAEKEEWHHPRIRRKPGKKTKKGS
;
A
#
# COMPACT_ATOMS: atom_id res chain seq x y z
N MET A 1 11.18 -27.97 22.49
CA MET A 1 9.98 -27.40 21.82
C MET A 1 10.31 -25.97 21.37
N SER A 2 10.80 -25.83 20.13
CA SER A 2 11.17 -24.53 19.56
C SER A 2 9.91 -23.68 19.41
N LYS A 3 9.82 -22.57 20.14
CA LYS A 3 8.76 -21.58 19.94
C LYS A 3 8.99 -20.98 18.56
N SER A 4 8.19 -21.38 17.56
CA SER A 4 8.14 -20.69 16.27
C SER A 4 7.99 -19.18 16.53
N PRO A 5 8.82 -18.33 15.92
CA PRO A 5 8.71 -16.90 16.13
C PRO A 5 7.28 -16.47 15.79
N LYS A 6 6.65 -15.70 16.69
CA LYS A 6 5.32 -15.11 16.44
C LYS A 6 5.37 -14.49 15.04
N LYS A 7 4.54 -14.95 14.10
CA LYS A 7 4.34 -14.28 12.82
C LYS A 7 3.83 -12.88 13.13
N SER A 8 4.74 -11.90 13.16
CA SER A 8 4.33 -10.49 13.24
C SER A 8 3.55 -10.19 11.97
N TRP A 9 2.41 -9.51 12.11
CA TRP A 9 1.50 -9.16 11.03
C TRP A 9 2.17 -8.38 9.89
N LEU A 10 3.35 -7.79 10.17
CA LEU A 10 4.22 -7.09 9.22
C LEU A 10 4.94 -8.02 8.22
N TYR A 11 5.09 -9.32 8.52
CA TYR A 11 5.80 -10.28 7.66
C TYR A 11 4.89 -10.99 6.66
N GLN A 12 3.58 -10.77 6.73
CA GLN A 12 2.65 -11.42 5.81
C GLN A 12 2.21 -10.41 4.76
N ALA A 13 2.63 -10.63 3.51
CA ALA A 13 2.14 -9.86 2.39
C ALA A 13 0.61 -9.95 2.35
N TYR A 14 -0.03 -8.80 2.54
CA TYR A 14 -1.48 -8.70 2.55
C TYR A 14 -2.02 -8.85 1.12
N ASP A 15 -3.12 -9.56 0.93
CA ASP A 15 -3.66 -9.81 -0.42
C ASP A 15 -4.13 -8.47 -1.05
N PRO A 16 -3.59 -8.06 -2.21
CA PRO A 16 -3.98 -6.82 -2.87
C PRO A 16 -5.49 -6.74 -3.16
N TYR A 17 -6.13 -7.84 -3.49
CA TYR A 17 -7.58 -7.86 -3.77
C TYR A 17 -8.40 -7.63 -2.50
N LEU A 18 -7.96 -8.20 -1.38
CA LEU A 18 -8.61 -7.98 -0.09
C LEU A 18 -8.45 -6.53 0.36
N GLN A 19 -7.26 -5.94 0.15
CA GLN A 19 -7.02 -4.54 0.44
C GLN A 19 -7.90 -3.64 -0.44
N ALA A 20 -8.02 -3.95 -1.73
CA ALA A 20 -8.85 -3.19 -2.67
C ALA A 20 -10.33 -3.26 -2.26
N GLY A 21 -10.82 -4.45 -1.91
CA GLY A 21 -12.19 -4.64 -1.41
C GLY A 21 -12.45 -3.83 -0.13
N ALA A 22 -11.52 -3.86 0.84
CA ALA A 22 -11.63 -3.06 2.06
C ALA A 22 -11.62 -1.55 1.75
N THR A 23 -10.76 -1.10 0.83
CA THR A 23 -10.74 0.31 0.41
C THR A 23 -12.04 0.72 -0.27
N ALA A 24 -12.59 -0.10 -1.17
CA ALA A 24 -13.88 0.18 -1.82
C ALA A 24 -15.03 0.27 -0.81
N LEU A 25 -15.05 -0.63 0.19
CA LEU A 25 -16.04 -0.59 1.27
C LEU A 25 -15.91 0.69 2.11
N LEU A 26 -14.68 1.11 2.45
CA LEU A 26 -14.46 2.36 3.17
C LEU A 26 -14.93 3.58 2.35
N VAL A 27 -14.63 3.62 1.05
CA VAL A 27 -15.14 4.67 0.15
C VAL A 27 -16.66 4.74 0.20
N LEU A 28 -17.33 3.59 0.08
CA LEU A 28 -18.79 3.51 0.16
C LEU A 28 -19.31 4.06 1.50
N VAL A 29 -18.72 3.65 2.61
CA VAL A 29 -19.10 4.11 3.96
C VAL A 29 -18.95 5.63 4.08
N PHE A 30 -17.84 6.22 3.63
CA PHE A 30 -17.62 7.67 3.70
C PHE A 30 -18.54 8.47 2.76
N MET A 31 -18.89 7.91 1.59
CA MET A 31 -19.88 8.50 0.70
C MET A 31 -21.28 8.46 1.32
N LEU A 32 -21.68 7.32 1.89
CA LEU A 32 -22.96 7.17 2.58
C LEU A 32 -23.08 8.08 3.81
N ALA A 33 -22.02 8.16 4.62
CA ALA A 33 -21.96 9.07 5.76
C ALA A 33 -22.13 10.53 5.31
N GLY A 34 -21.44 10.94 4.24
CA GLY A 34 -21.61 12.28 3.68
C GLY A 34 -23.04 12.54 3.18
N SER A 35 -23.61 11.60 2.43
CA SER A 35 -25.00 11.68 1.96
C SER A 35 -26.00 11.78 3.11
N PHE A 36 -25.79 11.01 4.18
CA PHE A 36 -26.60 11.06 5.39
C PHE A 36 -26.50 12.42 6.08
N MET A 37 -25.29 12.96 6.25
CA MET A 37 -25.09 14.28 6.85
C MET A 37 -25.73 15.41 6.02
N LYS A 38 -25.67 15.31 4.68
CA LYS A 38 -26.35 16.23 3.78
C LYS A 38 -27.87 16.14 3.94
N TRP A 39 -28.42 14.93 4.03
CA TRP A 39 -29.85 14.69 4.21
C TRP A 39 -30.34 15.17 5.59
N ALA A 40 -29.54 14.98 6.64
CA ALA A 40 -29.83 15.48 7.99
C ALA A 40 -29.72 17.03 8.12
N GLY A 41 -29.28 17.71 7.07
CA GLY A 41 -29.14 19.17 7.05
C GLY A 41 -27.95 19.71 7.84
N TRP A 42 -27.04 18.84 8.28
CA TRP A 42 -25.88 19.25 9.10
C TRP A 42 -24.79 19.96 8.30
N MET A 43 -24.69 19.66 7.00
CA MET A 43 -23.68 20.26 6.13
C MET A 43 -24.12 20.29 4.66
N THR A 44 -23.63 21.27 3.91
CA THR A 44 -23.74 21.31 2.45
C THR A 44 -22.49 20.68 1.83
N LEU A 45 -22.68 19.60 1.07
CA LEU A 45 -21.59 18.93 0.37
C LEU A 45 -21.49 19.42 -1.08
N SER A 46 -20.27 19.73 -1.51
CA SER A 46 -20.00 20.00 -2.92
C SER A 46 -20.35 18.78 -3.78
N PRO A 47 -20.88 18.96 -5.00
CA PRO A 47 -21.04 17.86 -5.96
C PRO A 47 -19.75 17.09 -6.25
N ARG A 48 -18.58 17.67 -5.97
CA ARG A 48 -17.27 17.03 -6.17
C ARG A 48 -16.81 16.17 -4.97
N TYR A 49 -17.55 16.19 -3.86
CA TYR A 49 -17.19 15.44 -2.65
C TYR A 49 -16.99 13.93 -2.91
N PRO A 50 -17.84 13.21 -3.66
CA PRO A 50 -17.62 11.79 -3.93
C PRO A 50 -16.32 11.53 -4.70
N TRP A 51 -15.97 12.40 -5.65
CA TRP A 51 -14.71 12.32 -6.41
C TRP A 51 -13.48 12.55 -5.52
N LEU A 52 -13.59 13.45 -4.54
CA LEU A 52 -12.54 13.69 -3.54
C LEU A 52 -12.30 12.43 -2.70
N ILE A 53 -13.36 11.87 -2.13
CA ILE A 53 -13.27 10.64 -1.30
C ILE A 53 -12.65 9.50 -2.12
N ALA A 54 -13.16 9.26 -3.33
CA ALA A 54 -12.62 8.22 -4.21
C ALA A 54 -11.12 8.40 -4.49
N ALA A 55 -10.67 9.63 -4.80
CA ALA A 55 -9.27 9.95 -5.06
C ALA A 55 -8.38 9.75 -3.82
N SER A 56 -8.82 10.23 -2.65
CA SER A 56 -8.08 10.10 -1.39
C SER A 56 -7.84 8.64 -1.02
N PHE A 57 -8.87 7.79 -1.15
CA PHE A 57 -8.76 6.37 -0.83
C PHE A 57 -7.96 5.58 -1.87
N LEU A 58 -8.00 5.96 -3.15
CA LEU A 58 -7.09 5.40 -4.16
C LEU A 58 -5.62 5.67 -3.81
N TRP A 59 -5.33 6.88 -3.31
CA TRP A 59 -3.98 7.22 -2.85
C TRP A 59 -3.55 6.41 -1.63
N LEU A 60 -4.44 6.26 -0.65
CA LEU A 60 -4.17 5.43 0.54
C LEU A 60 -3.89 3.98 0.14
N TYR A 61 -4.70 3.41 -0.75
CA TYR A 61 -4.43 2.07 -1.28
C TYR A 61 -3.04 2.03 -1.93
N ALA A 62 -2.71 2.99 -2.80
CA ALA A 62 -1.42 3.01 -3.52
C ALA A 62 -0.22 3.00 -2.55
N ILE A 63 -0.25 3.84 -1.52
CA ILE A 63 0.80 3.91 -0.50
C ILE A 63 0.89 2.59 0.27
N PHE A 64 -0.20 2.13 0.89
CA PHE A 64 -0.14 0.93 1.72
C PHE A 64 0.19 -0.32 0.91
N ASN A 65 -0.39 -0.45 -0.28
CA ASN A 65 -0.16 -1.60 -1.14
C ASN A 65 1.30 -1.67 -1.61
N SER A 66 1.88 -0.52 -1.99
CA SER A 66 3.29 -0.46 -2.38
C SER A 66 4.23 -0.82 -1.22
N ILE A 67 3.94 -0.37 0.01
CA ILE A 67 4.71 -0.77 1.19
C ILE A 67 4.61 -2.28 1.43
N PHE A 68 3.41 -2.87 1.38
CA PHE A 68 3.22 -4.31 1.58
C PHE A 68 3.89 -5.17 0.50
N SER A 69 4.16 -4.60 -0.67
CA SER A 69 4.92 -5.29 -1.72
C SER A 69 6.35 -5.66 -1.30
N LEU A 70 6.95 -4.94 -0.33
CA LEU A 70 8.27 -5.24 0.22
C LEU A 70 8.30 -6.56 1.01
N SER A 71 7.23 -6.84 1.76
CA SER A 71 7.08 -8.06 2.58
C SER A 71 6.74 -9.30 1.75
N ALA A 72 6.53 -9.16 0.44
CA ALA A 72 6.22 -10.28 -0.43
C ALA A 72 7.50 -11.07 -0.79
N ASN A 73 7.45 -12.40 -0.68
CA ASN A 73 8.57 -13.27 -1.07
C ASN A 73 9.01 -13.02 -2.52
N SER A 74 8.06 -12.98 -3.45
CA SER A 74 8.29 -12.60 -4.85
C SER A 74 7.55 -11.31 -5.17
N ILE A 75 8.32 -10.25 -5.46
CA ILE A 75 7.77 -8.94 -5.76
C ILE A 75 7.01 -8.95 -7.10
N ASN A 76 7.51 -9.69 -8.09
CA ASN A 76 6.87 -9.82 -9.40
C ASN A 76 5.51 -10.52 -9.29
N ALA A 77 5.43 -11.60 -8.50
CA ALA A 77 4.16 -12.31 -8.28
C ALA A 77 3.14 -11.43 -7.56
N TYR A 78 3.60 -10.60 -6.61
CA TYR A 78 2.74 -9.64 -5.92
C TYR A 78 2.24 -8.56 -6.88
N TRP A 79 3.13 -7.96 -7.69
CA TRP A 79 2.75 -6.93 -8.67
C TRP A 79 1.74 -7.44 -9.71
N GLY A 80 1.89 -8.68 -10.15
CA GLY A 80 0.95 -9.33 -11.06
C GLY A 80 -0.49 -9.40 -10.52
N ARG A 81 -0.66 -9.37 -9.19
CA ARG A 81 -1.98 -9.29 -8.53
C ARG A 81 -2.36 -7.85 -8.14
N ALA A 82 -1.37 -7.05 -7.74
CA ALA A 82 -1.58 -5.71 -7.21
C ALA A 82 -1.95 -4.66 -8.27
N ILE A 83 -1.39 -4.77 -9.49
CA ILE A 83 -1.72 -3.89 -10.61
C ILE A 83 -3.18 -4.07 -11.05
N PRO A 84 -3.67 -5.29 -11.37
CA PRO A 84 -5.07 -5.47 -11.73
C PRO A 84 -6.03 -5.15 -10.58
N ALA A 85 -5.67 -5.45 -9.32
CA ALA A 85 -6.47 -5.05 -8.16
C ALA A 85 -6.64 -3.53 -8.06
N PHE A 86 -5.57 -2.76 -8.29
CA PHE A 86 -5.63 -1.30 -8.33
C PHE A 86 -6.46 -0.79 -9.51
N ALA A 87 -6.27 -1.36 -10.71
CA ALA A 87 -7.05 -0.97 -11.90
C ALA A 87 -8.55 -1.20 -11.68
N LEU A 88 -8.92 -2.35 -11.10
CA LEU A 88 -10.31 -2.63 -10.71
C LEU A 88 -10.82 -1.60 -9.69
N LEU A 89 -10.01 -1.27 -8.69
CA LEU A 89 -10.37 -0.28 -7.67
C LEU A 89 -10.58 1.12 -8.26
N VAL A 90 -9.78 1.54 -9.24
CA VAL A 90 -9.96 2.81 -9.96
C VAL A 90 -11.31 2.85 -10.65
N VAL A 91 -11.69 1.78 -11.35
CA VAL A 91 -12.97 1.68 -12.04
C VAL A 91 -14.14 1.68 -11.05
N VAL A 92 -14.04 0.87 -9.98
CA VAL A 92 -15.08 0.77 -8.94
C VAL A 92 -15.27 2.11 -8.24
N ASN A 93 -14.19 2.74 -7.76
CA ASN A 93 -14.28 4.03 -7.05
C ASN A 93 -14.73 5.16 -7.98
N GLY A 94 -14.32 5.16 -9.25
CA GLY A 94 -14.81 6.11 -10.25
C GLY A 94 -16.31 5.92 -10.53
N GLY A 95 -16.78 4.67 -10.63
CA GLY A 95 -18.19 4.34 -10.78
C GLY A 95 -19.03 4.74 -9.57
N LEU A 96 -18.53 4.46 -8.36
CA LEU A 96 -19.18 4.91 -7.11
C LEU A 96 -19.26 6.44 -7.06
N ALA A 97 -18.16 7.14 -7.34
CA ALA A 97 -18.15 8.60 -7.35
C ALA A 97 -19.16 9.17 -8.35
N TRP A 98 -19.22 8.62 -9.56
CA TRP A 98 -20.20 9.00 -10.58
C TRP A 98 -21.64 8.76 -10.10
N GLY A 99 -21.92 7.60 -9.50
CA GLY A 99 -23.27 7.28 -9.00
C GLY A 99 -23.74 8.22 -7.90
N PHE A 100 -22.86 8.58 -6.96
CA PHE A 100 -23.19 9.48 -5.85
C PHE A 100 -23.19 10.98 -6.24
N SER A 101 -22.38 11.38 -7.22
CA SER A 101 -22.30 12.79 -7.63
C SER A 101 -23.20 13.13 -8.82
N SER A 102 -23.65 12.13 -9.58
CA SER A 102 -24.32 12.27 -10.89
C SER A 102 -23.54 13.13 -11.89
N LEU A 103 -22.23 13.30 -11.67
CA LEU A 103 -21.35 14.13 -12.50
C LEU A 103 -20.38 13.22 -13.24
N PRO A 104 -20.40 13.19 -14.57
CA PRO A 104 -19.45 12.38 -15.33
C PRO A 104 -18.02 12.88 -15.10
N ILE A 105 -17.04 11.96 -15.16
CA ILE A 105 -15.63 12.28 -14.90
C ILE A 105 -15.08 13.41 -15.78
N GLY A 106 -15.62 13.59 -16.99
CA GLY A 106 -15.26 14.69 -17.88
C GLY A 106 -15.70 16.08 -17.40
N GLN A 107 -16.79 16.14 -16.62
CA GLN A 107 -17.29 17.37 -16.01
C GLN A 107 -16.80 17.56 -14.57
N ALA A 108 -16.17 16.53 -13.99
CA ALA A 108 -15.53 16.59 -12.68
C ALA A 108 -14.23 17.44 -12.67
N GLY A 109 -14.01 18.33 -13.66
CA GLY A 109 -12.87 19.24 -13.71
C GLY A 109 -11.53 18.54 -13.59
N SER A 110 -10.71 18.96 -12.62
CA SER A 110 -9.35 18.42 -12.40
C SER A 110 -9.32 16.95 -11.96
N TYR A 111 -10.44 16.35 -11.52
CA TYR A 111 -10.44 14.98 -11.00
C TYR A 111 -10.08 13.93 -12.06
N ARG A 112 -10.36 14.18 -13.35
CA ARG A 112 -9.90 13.32 -14.44
C ARG A 112 -8.37 13.21 -14.45
N TRP A 113 -7.69 14.34 -14.30
CA TRP A 113 -6.24 14.40 -14.24
C TRP A 113 -5.70 13.81 -12.95
N ILE A 114 -6.38 14.04 -11.81
CA ILE A 114 -5.98 13.44 -10.54
C ILE A 114 -5.98 11.92 -10.65
N PHE A 115 -7.04 11.29 -11.18
CA PHE A 115 -7.10 9.83 -11.33
C PHE A 115 -5.98 9.28 -12.23
N PHE A 116 -5.68 10.00 -13.32
CA PHE A 116 -4.54 9.66 -14.18
C PHE A 116 -3.21 9.74 -13.43
N VAL A 117 -2.96 10.86 -12.73
CA VAL A 117 -1.75 11.07 -11.93
C VAL A 117 -1.62 10.03 -10.83
N LEU A 118 -2.69 9.75 -10.08
CA LEU A 118 -2.70 8.72 -9.04
C LEU A 118 -2.34 7.34 -9.61
N SER A 119 -2.86 7.01 -10.78
CA SER A 119 -2.58 5.73 -11.43
C SER A 119 -1.12 5.61 -11.86
N PHE A 120 -0.58 6.68 -12.46
CA PHE A 120 0.84 6.72 -12.83
C PHE A 120 1.74 6.68 -11.60
N SER A 121 1.42 7.48 -10.59
CA SER A 121 2.15 7.53 -9.32
C SER A 121 2.15 6.19 -8.58
N TYR A 122 1.08 5.39 -8.70
CA TYR A 122 1.09 4.05 -8.12
C TYR A 122 2.16 3.14 -8.77
N LEU A 123 2.31 3.18 -10.09
CA LEU A 123 3.38 2.44 -10.78
C LEU A 123 4.77 2.95 -10.36
N LEU A 124 4.91 4.27 -10.18
CA LEU A 124 6.13 4.87 -9.65
C LEU A 124 6.44 4.37 -8.23
N LEU A 125 5.45 4.33 -7.34
CA LEU A 125 5.60 3.80 -5.98
C LEU A 125 6.02 2.33 -5.99
N LEU A 126 5.41 1.50 -6.84
CA LEU A 126 5.83 0.10 -6.99
C LEU A 126 7.28 0.03 -7.45
N SER A 127 7.68 0.80 -8.45
CA SER A 127 9.07 0.83 -8.93
C SER A 127 10.07 1.19 -7.82
N ILE A 128 9.76 2.22 -7.03
CA ILE A 128 10.59 2.66 -5.90
C ILE A 128 10.70 1.53 -4.85
N MET A 129 9.59 0.90 -4.48
CA MET A 129 9.61 -0.21 -3.51
C MET A 129 10.37 -1.42 -4.05
N GLY A 130 10.26 -1.69 -5.35
CA GLY A 130 11.08 -2.70 -6.03
C GLY A 130 12.57 -2.42 -5.90
N PHE A 131 12.99 -1.17 -6.05
CA PHE A 131 14.37 -0.76 -5.83
C PHE A 131 14.79 -0.90 -4.36
N VAL A 132 13.97 -0.43 -3.42
CA VAL A 132 14.22 -0.56 -1.97
C VAL A 132 14.45 -2.01 -1.58
N LYS A 133 13.62 -2.93 -2.06
CA LYS A 133 13.78 -4.36 -1.78
C LYS A 133 15.14 -4.90 -2.24
N ARG A 134 15.57 -4.53 -3.45
CA ARG A 134 16.89 -4.94 -3.99
C ARG A 134 18.05 -4.41 -3.15
N VAL A 135 17.95 -3.16 -2.69
CA VAL A 135 18.98 -2.54 -1.82
C VAL A 135 19.07 -3.28 -0.48
N VAL A 136 17.93 -3.60 0.13
CA VAL A 136 17.87 -4.37 1.38
C VAL A 136 18.46 -5.77 1.20
N GLU A 137 18.07 -6.48 0.13
CA GLU A 137 18.62 -7.81 -0.20
C GLU A 137 20.13 -7.76 -0.47
N PHE A 138 20.65 -6.67 -1.03
CA PHE A 138 22.08 -6.48 -1.23
C PHE A 138 22.81 -6.28 0.10
N ALA A 139 22.28 -5.43 0.98
CA ALA A 139 22.85 -5.17 2.31
C ALA A 139 22.87 -6.44 3.18
N GLU A 140 21.77 -7.22 3.18
CA GLU A 140 21.70 -8.50 3.91
C GLU A 140 22.75 -9.52 3.42
N LYS A 141 23.06 -9.52 2.11
CA LYS A 141 24.12 -10.37 1.55
C LYS A 141 25.51 -9.90 1.96
N GLU A 142 25.76 -8.59 1.98
CA GLU A 142 27.05 -8.02 2.36
C GLU A 142 27.40 -8.31 3.83
N GLU A 143 26.42 -8.20 4.74
CA GLU A 143 26.59 -8.58 6.16
C GLU A 143 26.92 -10.07 6.34
N TRP A 144 26.32 -10.96 5.54
CA TRP A 144 26.61 -12.40 5.60
C TRP A 144 28.04 -12.74 5.15
N HIS A 145 28.56 -12.02 4.15
CA HIS A 145 29.93 -12.20 3.65
C HIS A 145 31.02 -11.68 4.60
N HIS A 146 30.66 -10.88 5.60
CA HIS A 146 31.52 -10.52 6.73
C HIS A 146 31.11 -11.29 7.99
N PRO A 147 31.39 -12.61 8.11
CA PRO A 147 31.11 -13.33 9.34
C PRO A 147 31.91 -12.66 10.44
N ARG A 148 31.20 -12.06 11.41
CA ARG A 148 31.76 -11.40 12.60
C ARG A 148 32.92 -12.24 13.10
N ILE A 149 34.15 -11.76 12.89
CA ILE A 149 35.36 -12.42 13.35
C ILE A 149 35.21 -12.54 14.85
N ARG A 150 34.80 -13.73 15.31
CA ARG A 150 34.68 -14.07 16.71
C ARG A 150 36.08 -13.96 17.29
N ARG A 151 36.40 -12.83 17.93
CA ARG A 151 37.64 -12.69 18.70
C ARG A 151 37.60 -13.77 19.79
N LYS A 152 38.38 -14.84 19.61
CA LYS A 152 38.56 -15.88 20.63
C LYS A 152 39.11 -15.20 21.89
N PRO A 153 38.57 -15.47 23.09
CA PRO A 153 39.17 -14.97 24.31
C PRO A 153 40.58 -15.54 24.43
N GLY A 154 41.56 -14.65 24.59
CA GLY A 154 42.98 -15.02 24.68
C GLY A 154 43.19 -16.05 25.79
N LYS A 155 43.73 -17.21 25.42
CA LYS A 155 44.32 -18.14 26.38
C LYS A 155 45.42 -17.39 27.12
N LYS A 156 45.21 -17.09 28.40
CA LYS A 156 46.31 -16.73 29.30
C LYS A 156 47.27 -17.91 29.34
N THR A 157 48.44 -17.70 28.75
CA THR A 157 49.58 -18.60 28.72
C THR A 157 50.04 -18.90 30.14
N LYS A 158 50.21 -20.19 30.44
CA LYS A 158 51.01 -20.66 31.58
C LYS A 158 52.45 -20.18 31.40
N LYS A 159 52.98 -19.47 32.40
CA LYS A 159 54.39 -19.38 32.80
C LYS A 159 54.33 -19.63 34.32
N GLY A 160 55.02 -20.57 34.95
CA GLY A 160 56.32 -21.16 34.67
C GLY A 160 57.07 -21.11 36.01
N SER A 161 57.65 -22.25 36.40
CA SER A 161 58.34 -22.56 37.67
C SER A 161 57.47 -22.98 38.85
#